data_AF-A0A7W2JRT3-F1
#
_entry.id   AF-A0A7W2JRT3-F1
#
_cell.length_a   1.000
_cell.length_b   1.000
_cell.length_c   1.000
_cell.angle_alpha   90.00
_cell.angle_beta   90.00
_cell.angle_gamma   90.00
#
_symmetry.space_group_name_H-M   'P 1'
#
loop_
_entity.id
_entity.type
_entity.pdbx_description
1 polymer ?
#
loop_
_entity_poly.entity_id
_entity_poly.type
_entity_poly.pdbx_seq_one_letter_code
_entity_poly.pdbx_strand_id
1 'polypeptide(L)'
;MLFRVIELTQGNINNKHLYLSSIIDLFPPESIGGPNKSKQGVQIEIHCGIAEPVFTDIAGDKKIFRKRSWLGEFFQSHTLSAGSRIIIERTGANRYHIFPVRG
;
A
#
# COMPACT_ATOMS: atom_id res chain seq x y z
N MET A 1 -10.99 -5.32 12.03
CA MET A 1 -11.64 -4.54 10.95
C MET A 1 -11.02 -4.91 9.62
N LEU A 2 -11.82 -5.02 8.55
CA LEU A 2 -11.36 -5.38 7.21
C LEU A 2 -10.62 -4.25 6.48
N PHE A 3 -10.60 -3.05 7.05
CA PHE A 3 -9.85 -1.92 6.49
C PHE A 3 -9.03 -1.20 7.56
N ARG A 4 -8.09 -0.38 7.09
CA ARG A 4 -7.36 0.62 7.88
C ARG A 4 -7.30 1.93 7.11
N VAL A 5 -7.19 3.03 7.85
CA VAL A 5 -6.98 4.36 7.28
C VAL A 5 -5.56 4.79 7.60
N ILE A 6 -4.86 5.34 6.61
CA ILE A 6 -3.56 5.98 6.82
C ILE A 6 -3.61 7.42 6.29
N GLU A 7 -2.98 8.33 7.02
CA GLU A 7 -2.76 9.70 6.58
C GLU A 7 -1.43 9.79 5.85
N LEU A 8 -1.42 10.45 4.70
CA LEU A 8 -0.23 10.65 3.90
C LEU A 8 0.63 11.75 4.51
N THR A 9 1.90 11.45 4.73
CA THR A 9 2.92 12.44 5.11
C THR A 9 3.56 13.04 3.86
N GLN A 10 4.22 14.20 4.00
CA GLN A 10 5.04 14.75 2.91
C GLN A 10 6.14 13.77 2.45
N GLY A 11 6.68 12.97 3.37
CA GLY A 11 7.64 11.90 3.07
C GLY A 11 7.08 10.84 2.14
N ASN A 12 5.79 10.48 2.28
CA ASN A 12 5.10 9.53 1.40
C ASN A 12 5.01 10.08 -0.02
N ILE A 13 4.60 11.35 -0.16
CA ILE A 13 4.47 12.02 -1.46
C ILE A 13 5.84 12.13 -2.16
N ASN A 14 6.85 12.63 -1.46
CA ASN A 14 8.19 12.85 -2.03
C ASN A 14 8.86 11.53 -2.48
N ASN A 15 8.70 10.46 -1.70
CA ASN A 15 9.38 9.20 -1.93
C ASN A 15 8.52 8.13 -2.63
N LYS A 16 7.27 8.46 -2.95
CA LYS A 16 6.29 7.55 -3.59
C LYS A 16 6.22 6.22 -2.84
N HIS A 17 5.97 6.26 -1.54
CA HIS A 17 5.77 5.06 -0.71
C HIS A 17 4.60 5.26 0.25
N LEU A 18 4.15 4.19 0.90
CA LEU A 18 3.21 4.25 2.02
C LEU A 18 3.85 3.59 3.24
N TYR A 19 3.78 4.25 4.39
CA TYR A 19 4.15 3.63 5.66
C TYR A 19 3.03 2.68 6.09
N LEU A 20 3.35 1.41 6.27
CA LEU A 20 2.41 0.36 6.65
C LEU A 20 2.61 -0.09 8.10
N SER A 21 3.50 0.55 8.86
CA SER A 21 3.90 0.12 10.19
C SER A 21 2.74 0.03 11.19
N SER A 22 1.80 0.96 11.14
CA SER A 22 0.61 1.00 12.00
C SER A 22 -0.52 0.05 11.56
N ILE A 23 -0.40 -0.57 10.39
CA ILE A 23 -1.44 -1.39 9.77
C ILE A 23 -0.92 -2.74 9.29
N ILE A 24 0.28 -3.13 9.74
CA ILE A 24 0.97 -4.32 9.24
C ILE A 24 0.18 -5.61 9.55
N ASP A 25 -0.62 -5.57 10.61
CA ASP A 25 -1.53 -6.63 11.05
C ASP A 25 -2.72 -6.85 10.09
N LEU A 26 -2.97 -5.91 9.17
CA LEU A 26 -3.98 -6.07 8.13
C LEU A 26 -3.57 -7.13 7.09
N PHE A 27 -2.27 -7.34 6.92
CA PHE A 27 -1.71 -8.18 5.87
C PHE A 27 -1.36 -9.60 6.36
N PRO A 28 -1.51 -10.63 5.52
CA PRO A 28 -1.08 -11.99 5.82
C PRO A 28 0.41 -12.03 6.16
N PRO A 29 0.84 -12.74 7.22
CA PRO A 29 2.24 -12.82 7.62
C PRO A 29 3.18 -13.26 6.49
N GLU A 30 2.73 -14.16 5.62
CA GLU A 30 3.47 -14.67 4.47
C GLU A 30 3.74 -13.62 3.39
N SER A 31 2.96 -12.53 3.35
CA SER A 31 3.18 -11.41 2.42
C SER A 31 4.27 -10.44 2.88
N ILE A 32 4.79 -10.61 4.10
CA ILE A 32 5.85 -9.80 4.68
C ILE A 32 7.20 -10.44 4.35
N GLY A 33 7.89 -9.87 3.37
CA GLY A 33 9.21 -10.30 2.93
C GLY A 33 10.36 -9.71 3.74
N GLY A 34 11.56 -10.22 3.49
CA GLY A 34 12.82 -9.72 4.02
C GLY A 34 13.36 -8.46 3.30
N PRO A 35 14.62 -8.08 3.57
CA PRO A 35 15.16 -6.76 3.21
C PRO A 35 15.39 -6.55 1.69
N ASN A 36 15.38 -7.62 0.90
CA ASN A 36 15.70 -7.58 -0.53
C ASN A 36 14.77 -8.49 -1.35
N LYS A 37 14.87 -8.38 -2.68
CA LYS A 37 14.00 -9.09 -3.63
C LYS A 37 14.13 -10.61 -3.56
N SER A 38 15.30 -11.15 -3.18
CA SER A 38 15.47 -12.61 -3.05
C SER A 38 14.77 -13.19 -1.82
N LYS A 39 14.33 -12.33 -0.89
CA LYS A 39 13.52 -12.68 0.28
C LYS A 39 12.10 -12.10 0.14
N GLN A 40 11.55 -12.06 -1.06
CA GLN A 40 10.19 -11.57 -1.29
C GLN A 40 9.16 -12.39 -0.52
N GLY A 41 8.15 -11.72 0.04
CA GLY A 41 6.95 -12.39 0.55
C GLY A 41 6.04 -12.89 -0.56
N VAL A 42 4.96 -13.58 -0.17
CA VAL A 42 3.84 -13.92 -1.04
C VAL A 42 3.22 -12.65 -1.60
N GLN A 43 2.88 -12.66 -2.89
CA GLN A 43 2.30 -11.49 -3.53
C GLN A 43 0.87 -11.27 -3.08
N ILE A 44 0.56 -10.00 -2.84
CA ILE A 44 -0.79 -9.48 -2.71
C ILE A 44 -1.16 -8.72 -3.98
N GLU A 45 -2.43 -8.75 -4.30
CA GLU A 45 -3.07 -8.05 -5.41
C GLU A 45 -3.72 -6.77 -4.87
N ILE A 46 -3.37 -5.63 -5.45
CA ILE A 46 -3.89 -4.32 -5.09
C ILE A 46 -4.67 -3.74 -6.27
N HIS A 47 -5.94 -3.46 -6.04
CA HIS A 47 -6.76 -2.62 -6.90
C HIS A 47 -6.71 -1.19 -6.35
N CYS A 48 -6.50 -0.19 -7.20
CA CYS A 48 -6.40 1.21 -6.77
C CYS A 48 -7.01 2.23 -7.75
N GLY A 49 -7.88 1.74 -8.65
CA GLY A 49 -8.55 2.59 -9.64
C GLY A 49 -7.65 3.09 -10.78
N ILE A 50 -6.41 2.60 -10.87
CA ILE A 50 -5.48 2.89 -11.96
C ILE A 50 -5.10 1.59 -12.65
N ALA A 51 -5.52 1.44 -13.89
CA ALA A 51 -5.12 0.36 -14.79
C ALA A 51 -5.34 -1.05 -14.18
N GLU A 52 -4.40 -1.96 -14.48
CA GLU A 52 -4.38 -3.35 -14.04
C GLU A 52 -4.01 -3.48 -12.55
N PRO A 53 -4.41 -4.59 -11.89
CA PRO A 53 -4.04 -4.85 -10.51
C PRO A 53 -2.52 -4.86 -10.29
N VAL A 54 -2.08 -4.28 -9.18
CA VAL A 54 -0.67 -4.24 -8.80
C VAL A 54 -0.34 -5.47 -7.96
N PHE A 55 0.65 -6.25 -8.39
CA PHE A 55 1.17 -7.39 -7.62
C PHE A 55 2.47 -7.04 -6.89
N THR A 56 2.43 -7.04 -5.56
CA THR A 56 3.58 -6.69 -4.69
C THR A 56 3.61 -7.55 -3.43
N ASP A 57 4.72 -7.54 -2.69
CA ASP A 57 4.80 -7.94 -1.28
C ASP A 57 5.07 -6.70 -0.41
N ILE A 58 5.23 -6.93 0.90
CA ILE A 58 5.65 -5.92 1.87
C ILE A 58 7.14 -6.12 2.15
N ALA A 59 7.93 -5.06 1.99
CA ALA A 59 9.30 -5.05 2.48
C ALA A 59 9.27 -4.90 4.01
N GLY A 60 9.44 -6.00 4.75
CA GLY A 60 9.20 -6.05 6.19
C GLY A 60 10.15 -5.19 7.03
N ASP A 61 11.39 -4.98 6.58
CA ASP A 61 12.38 -4.10 7.20
C ASP A 61 11.94 -2.63 7.18
N LYS A 62 11.31 -2.20 6.07
CA LYS A 62 10.86 -0.82 5.85
C LYS A 62 9.38 -0.62 6.15
N LYS A 63 8.62 -1.72 6.23
CA LYS A 63 7.16 -1.74 6.38
C LYS A 63 6.48 -0.88 5.30
N ILE A 64 6.83 -1.12 4.04
CA ILE A 64 6.25 -0.45 2.85
C ILE A 64 5.91 -1.50 1.78
N PHE A 65 5.06 -1.15 0.81
CA PHE A 65 4.93 -1.95 -0.41
C PHE A 65 6.26 -1.97 -1.17
N ARG A 66 6.75 -3.16 -1.52
CA ARG A 66 8.04 -3.28 -2.22
C ARG A 66 7.98 -2.69 -3.62
N LYS A 67 6.93 -3.00 -4.38
CA LYS A 67 6.66 -2.33 -5.67
C LYS A 67 5.87 -1.07 -5.42
N ARG A 68 6.44 0.05 -5.85
CA ARG A 68 5.97 1.39 -5.54
C ARG A 68 5.78 2.30 -6.76
N SER A 69 6.03 1.79 -7.97
CA SER A 69 5.91 2.58 -9.22
C SER A 69 4.50 3.15 -9.42
N TRP A 70 3.47 2.40 -9.01
CA TRP A 70 2.07 2.77 -9.10
C TRP A 70 1.66 3.93 -8.18
N LEU A 71 2.38 4.14 -7.07
CA LEU A 71 1.97 5.12 -6.04
C LEU A 71 2.04 6.56 -6.56
N GLY A 72 2.98 6.87 -7.46
CA GLY A 72 3.06 8.20 -8.06
C GLY A 72 1.80 8.55 -8.87
N GLU A 73 1.36 7.62 -9.71
CA GLU A 73 0.14 7.78 -10.51
C GLU A 73 -1.10 7.78 -9.61
N PHE A 74 -1.11 6.96 -8.55
CA PHE A 74 -2.18 6.94 -7.55
C PHE A 74 -2.35 8.27 -6.85
N PHE A 75 -1.26 8.87 -6.39
CA PHE A 75 -1.32 10.19 -5.77
C PHE A 75 -1.78 11.26 -6.77
N GLN A 76 -1.29 11.22 -8.02
CA GLN A 76 -1.63 12.22 -9.03
C GLN A 76 -3.10 12.13 -9.47
N SER A 77 -3.56 10.94 -9.87
CA SER A 77 -4.94 10.71 -10.36
C SER A 77 -6.02 11.08 -9.34
N HIS A 78 -5.73 10.89 -8.05
CA HIS A 78 -6.64 11.21 -6.96
C HIS A 78 -6.34 12.57 -6.32
N THR A 79 -5.40 13.35 -6.86
CA THR A 79 -5.00 14.68 -6.36
C THR A 79 -4.63 14.65 -4.86
N LEU A 80 -3.91 13.61 -4.44
CA LEU A 80 -3.53 13.41 -3.04
C LEU A 80 -2.29 14.23 -2.67
N SER A 81 -2.33 14.77 -1.46
CA SER A 81 -1.27 15.57 -0.86
C SER A 81 -1.03 15.14 0.59
N ALA A 82 0.00 15.70 1.25
CA ALA A 82 0.18 15.50 2.68
C ALA A 82 -1.09 15.92 3.45
N GLY A 83 -1.50 15.12 4.44
CA GLY A 83 -2.77 15.27 5.16
C GLY A 83 -3.97 14.58 4.48
N SER A 84 -3.85 14.17 3.21
CA SER A 84 -4.85 13.31 2.58
C SER A 84 -4.90 11.95 3.29
N ARG A 85 -6.10 11.38 3.41
CA ARG A 85 -6.28 10.04 4.00
C ARG A 85 -6.68 9.04 2.94
N ILE A 86 -6.14 7.83 3.04
CA ILE A 86 -6.51 6.72 2.17
C ILE A 86 -6.99 5.53 3.01
N ILE A 87 -7.87 4.74 2.43
CA ILE A 87 -8.37 3.48 2.97
C ILE A 87 -7.62 2.35 2.28
N ILE A 88 -7.16 1.38 3.07
CA ILE A 88 -6.68 0.09 2.59
C ILE A 88 -7.66 -0.96 3.11
N GLU A 89 -8.44 -1.52 2.21
CA GLU A 89 -9.48 -2.49 2.51
C GLU A 89 -9.07 -3.87 1.99
N ARG A 90 -9.19 -4.89 2.84
CA ARG A 90 -9.00 -6.28 2.49
C ARG A 90 -10.29 -6.82 1.87
N THR A 91 -10.24 -7.15 0.58
CA THR A 91 -11.38 -7.68 -0.20
C THR A 91 -11.25 -9.18 -0.49
N GLY A 92 -10.14 -9.80 -0.11
CA GLY A 92 -9.91 -11.24 -0.20
C GLY A 92 -8.70 -11.70 0.62
N ALA A 93 -8.32 -12.98 0.48
CA ALA A 93 -7.21 -13.54 1.24
C ALA A 93 -5.91 -12.75 1.04
N ASN A 94 -5.55 -12.50 -0.22
CA ASN A 94 -4.38 -11.73 -0.67
C ASN A 94 -4.78 -10.55 -1.56
N ARG A 95 -6.01 -10.05 -1.43
CA ARG A 95 -6.56 -9.00 -2.30
C ARG A 95 -6.97 -7.77 -1.50
N TYR A 96 -6.59 -6.61 -2.00
CA TYR A 96 -6.82 -5.32 -1.37
C TYR A 96 -7.36 -4.31 -2.36
N HIS A 97 -8.20 -3.40 -1.87
CA HIS A 97 -8.62 -2.21 -2.56
C HIS A 97 -8.09 -0.99 -1.81
N ILE A 98 -7.45 -0.07 -2.53
CA ILE A 98 -6.86 1.15 -1.98
C ILE A 98 -7.48 2.35 -2.65
N PHE A 99 -8.09 3.24 -1.87
CA PHE A 99 -8.82 4.39 -2.38
C PHE A 99 -8.78 5.56 -1.39
N PRO A 100 -8.92 6.82 -1.85
CA PRO A 100 -8.97 7.98 -0.96
C PRO A 100 -10.21 7.97 -0.07
N VAL A 101 -10.08 8.49 1.14
CA VAL A 101 -11.25 8.87 1.95
C VAL A 101 -11.93 10.04 1.24
N ARG A 102 -13.20 9.86 0.86
CA ARG A 102 -14.05 10.97 0.39
C ARG A 102 -14.69 11.63 1.60
N GLY A 103 -14.58 12.96 1.66
CA GLY A 103 -15.32 13.81 2.60
C GLY A 103 -16.73 14.08 2.12
#